data_AF-A0A2M9P860-F1
#
_entry.id   AF-A0A2M9P860-F1
#
_cell.length_a   1.000
_cell.length_b   1.000
_cell.length_c   1.000
_cell.angle_alpha   90.00
_cell.angle_beta   90.00
_cell.angle_gamma   90.00
#
_symmetry.space_group_name_H-M   'P 1'
#
loop_
_entity.id
_entity.type
_entity.pdbx_description
1 polymer ?
#
loop_
_entity_poly.entity_id
_entity_poly.type
_entity_poly.pdbx_seq_one_letter_code
_entity_poly.pdbx_strand_id
1 'polypeptide(L)'
;WAFSLGGEKQRGQESQPIVYDGVMYITGSYSRLFAIDVKTGKELWQFDARLPEGILPCCDVVNRGAAIFGDNIYFGTLDARLVALNRKTGDVVWNKKIADYKEGYSYTAAPLIVDGLVITGNSGGEFGIVGEVQARDAATGETVWTRPMIEGHMGTLNGKESTMTGVLNATWPGDMWKTGGGATWLGGSYDADTDTLIFGAGNPSPWNSHLRGAGTPVEGNKGDNLYAASRVG
;
A
#
# COMPACT_ATOMS: atom_id res chain seq x y z
N TRP A 1 18.45 -0.20 -25.74
CA TRP A 1 17.38 -1.13 -26.14
C TRP A 1 16.05 -0.60 -25.63
N ALA A 2 14.93 -1.15 -26.08
CA ALA A 2 13.61 -0.89 -25.51
C ALA A 2 12.97 -2.23 -25.14
N PHE A 3 12.21 -2.26 -24.05
CA PHE A 3 11.52 -3.46 -23.59
C PHE A 3 10.04 -3.14 -23.44
N SER A 4 9.20 -3.96 -24.07
CA SER A 4 7.75 -3.85 -23.93
C SER A 4 7.31 -4.67 -22.73
N LEU A 5 6.61 -4.06 -21.77
CA LEU A 5 5.97 -4.78 -20.66
C LEU A 5 4.80 -5.67 -21.14
N GLY A 6 4.44 -5.58 -22.42
CA GLY A 6 3.74 -6.64 -23.16
C GLY A 6 2.35 -7.06 -22.68
N GLY A 7 1.80 -8.02 -23.45
CA GLY A 7 0.58 -8.83 -23.19
C GLY A 7 -0.76 -8.24 -23.62
N GLU A 8 -1.84 -9.01 -23.42
CA GLU A 8 -3.26 -8.55 -23.50
C GLU A 8 -3.61 -7.55 -22.38
N LYS A 9 -2.71 -7.39 -21.40
CA LYS A 9 -2.89 -6.66 -20.15
C LYS A 9 -2.31 -5.24 -20.20
N GLN A 10 -2.55 -4.51 -21.30
CA GLN A 10 -2.04 -3.14 -21.52
C GLN A 10 -2.89 -2.09 -20.77
N ARG A 11 -2.37 -1.61 -19.64
CA ARG A 11 -3.01 -0.57 -18.80
C ARG A 11 -1.93 0.36 -18.25
N GLY A 12 -2.28 1.30 -17.37
CA GLY A 12 -1.34 2.30 -16.84
C GLY A 12 -0.05 1.70 -16.27
N GLN A 13 1.08 2.34 -16.56
CA GLN A 13 2.40 1.99 -16.03
C GLN A 13 2.90 3.16 -15.17
N GLU A 14 2.90 2.98 -13.85
CA GLU A 14 3.33 4.01 -12.89
C GLU A 14 4.68 3.69 -12.23
N SER A 15 5.18 2.47 -12.44
CA SER A 15 6.38 1.95 -11.78
C SER A 15 7.63 2.77 -12.10
N GLN A 16 8.46 2.98 -11.08
CA GLN A 16 9.84 3.42 -11.26
C GLN A 16 10.76 2.19 -11.27
N PRO A 17 11.56 1.96 -12.33
CA PRO A 17 12.45 0.80 -12.37
C PRO A 17 13.54 0.89 -11.29
N ILE A 18 13.81 -0.23 -10.63
CA ILE A 18 14.95 -0.37 -9.71
C ILE A 18 16.08 -1.07 -10.45
N VAL A 19 17.26 -0.47 -10.48
CA VAL A 19 18.45 -1.11 -11.05
C VAL A 19 19.40 -1.50 -9.92
N TYR A 20 19.70 -2.80 -9.83
CA TYR A 20 20.64 -3.34 -8.86
C TYR A 20 21.45 -4.47 -9.48
N ASP A 21 22.78 -4.40 -9.33
CA ASP A 21 23.72 -5.45 -9.79
C ASP A 21 23.54 -5.82 -11.28
N GLY A 22 23.36 -4.82 -12.14
CA GLY A 22 23.19 -5.00 -13.58
C GLY A 22 21.81 -5.51 -14.02
N VAL A 23 20.87 -5.70 -13.09
CA VAL A 23 19.48 -6.12 -13.37
C VAL A 23 18.52 -4.97 -13.08
N MET A 24 17.61 -4.70 -14.02
CA MET A 24 16.49 -3.78 -13.86
C MET A 24 15.25 -4.57 -13.47
N TYR A 25 14.61 -4.15 -12.39
CA TYR A 25 13.35 -4.68 -11.91
C TYR A 25 12.24 -3.65 -12.12
N ILE A 26 11.15 -4.05 -12.76
CA ILE A 26 10.05 -3.14 -13.08
C ILE A 26 8.71 -3.83 -12.85
N THR A 27 7.84 -3.21 -12.04
CA THR A 27 6.46 -3.69 -11.90
C THR A 27 5.61 -3.16 -13.05
N GLY A 28 4.58 -3.93 -13.41
CA GLY A 28 3.64 -3.56 -14.45
C GLY A 28 2.19 -3.69 -14.02
N SER A 29 1.31 -3.22 -14.90
CA SER A 29 -0.15 -3.40 -14.79
C SER A 29 -0.52 -4.86 -14.47
N TYR A 30 -1.62 -5.03 -13.72
CA TYR A 30 -2.10 -6.34 -13.26
C TYR A 30 -1.11 -7.12 -12.38
N SER A 31 -0.35 -6.42 -11.54
CA SER A 31 0.54 -7.04 -10.53
C SER A 31 1.57 -7.99 -11.15
N ARG A 32 2.25 -7.51 -12.18
CA ARG A 32 3.37 -8.20 -12.83
C ARG A 32 4.69 -7.59 -12.38
N LEU A 33 5.76 -8.38 -12.41
CA LEU A 33 7.11 -7.92 -12.12
C LEU A 33 8.09 -8.58 -13.10
N PHE A 34 8.96 -7.78 -13.69
CA PHE A 34 9.94 -8.22 -14.68
C PHE A 34 11.35 -7.96 -14.15
N ALA A 35 12.27 -8.88 -14.44
CA ALA A 35 13.70 -8.66 -14.31
C ALA A 35 14.36 -8.67 -15.68
N ILE A 36 15.19 -7.67 -15.95
CA ILE A 36 15.75 -7.41 -17.28
C ILE A 36 17.24 -7.14 -17.13
N ASP A 37 18.07 -7.78 -17.94
CA ASP A 37 19.49 -7.46 -18.01
C ASP A 37 19.68 -6.05 -18.59
N VAL A 38 20.33 -5.16 -17.83
CA VAL A 38 20.43 -3.73 -18.18
C VAL A 38 21.29 -3.51 -19.43
N LYS A 39 22.25 -4.39 -19.72
CA LYS A 39 23.16 -4.21 -20.86
C LYS A 39 22.49 -4.61 -22.17
N THR A 40 21.75 -5.71 -22.15
CA THR A 40 21.21 -6.37 -23.35
C THR A 40 19.73 -6.08 -23.58
N GLY A 41 18.97 -5.74 -22.53
CA GLY A 41 17.51 -5.61 -22.60
C GLY A 41 16.77 -6.93 -22.63
N LYS A 42 17.47 -8.04 -22.37
CA LYS A 42 16.88 -9.36 -22.34
C LYS A 42 16.14 -9.57 -21.03
N GLU A 43 14.91 -10.07 -21.10
CA GLU A 43 14.19 -10.58 -19.93
C GLU A 43 14.96 -11.74 -19.30
N LEU A 44 15.20 -11.66 -18.00
CA LEU A 44 15.77 -12.72 -17.18
C LEU A 44 14.66 -13.61 -16.63
N TRP A 45 13.60 -12.98 -16.10
CA TRP A 45 12.39 -13.65 -15.62
C TRP A 45 11.22 -12.67 -15.54
N GLN A 46 10.01 -13.21 -15.49
CA GLN A 46 8.76 -12.49 -15.24
C GLN A 46 7.93 -13.25 -14.21
N PHE A 47 7.27 -12.50 -13.32
CA PHE A 47 6.25 -12.98 -12.41
C PHE A 47 4.89 -12.38 -12.78
N ASP A 48 3.86 -13.23 -12.84
CA ASP A 48 2.46 -12.85 -13.05
C ASP A 48 1.62 -13.28 -11.85
N ALA A 49 1.02 -12.32 -11.14
CA ALA A 49 0.05 -12.64 -10.11
C ALA A 49 -1.19 -13.30 -10.72
N ARG A 50 -1.65 -14.39 -10.11
CA ARG A 50 -2.93 -15.05 -10.43
C ARG A 50 -4.07 -14.32 -9.73
N LEU A 51 -4.44 -13.15 -10.28
CA LEU A 51 -5.51 -12.32 -9.71
C LEU A 51 -6.87 -13.02 -9.85
N PRO A 52 -7.70 -13.07 -8.79
CA PRO A 52 -9.05 -13.58 -8.85
C PRO A 52 -9.98 -12.63 -9.62
N GLU A 53 -11.14 -13.13 -10.03
CA GLU A 53 -12.22 -12.28 -10.52
C GLU A 53 -12.75 -11.38 -9.38
N GLY A 54 -13.27 -10.21 -9.76
CA GLY A 54 -13.92 -9.30 -8.83
C GLY A 54 -12.98 -8.45 -7.97
N ILE A 55 -11.72 -8.29 -8.37
CA ILE A 55 -10.87 -7.23 -7.79
C ILE A 55 -11.49 -5.85 -8.04
N LEU A 56 -11.36 -4.94 -7.06
CA LEU A 56 -12.00 -3.62 -7.08
C LEU A 56 -10.99 -2.46 -7.03
N PRO A 57 -10.04 -2.34 -7.98
CA PRO A 57 -9.24 -1.13 -8.08
C PRO A 57 -10.11 0.03 -8.61
N CYS A 58 -10.12 1.16 -7.90
CA CYS A 58 -10.93 2.33 -8.29
C CYS A 58 -10.46 2.99 -9.59
N CYS A 59 -9.16 2.91 -9.86
CA CYS A 59 -8.45 3.95 -10.60
C CYS A 59 -7.45 3.36 -11.60
N ASP A 60 -7.84 2.25 -12.24
CA ASP A 60 -7.01 1.38 -13.08
C ASP A 60 -6.17 0.33 -12.31
N VAL A 61 -5.64 -0.64 -13.04
CA VAL A 61 -4.90 -1.82 -12.52
C VAL A 61 -3.39 -1.56 -12.44
N VAL A 62 -3.03 -0.38 -11.94
CA VAL A 62 -1.64 0.09 -11.86
C VAL A 62 -0.86 -0.53 -10.69
N ASN A 63 0.46 -0.40 -10.73
CA ASN A 63 1.36 -0.71 -9.64
C ASN A 63 2.53 0.28 -9.64
N ARG A 64 2.93 0.78 -8.47
CA ARG A 64 3.90 1.89 -8.34
C ARG A 64 5.34 1.47 -8.13
N GLY A 65 5.61 0.18 -7.93
CA GLY A 65 6.98 -0.30 -7.80
C GLY A 65 7.12 -1.46 -6.85
N ALA A 66 8.38 -1.85 -6.69
CA ALA A 66 8.83 -2.87 -5.75
C ALA A 66 9.89 -2.27 -4.82
N ALA A 67 10.40 -3.07 -3.87
CA ALA A 67 11.60 -2.74 -3.13
C ALA A 67 12.51 -3.96 -3.01
N ILE A 68 13.83 -3.76 -2.91
CA ILE A 68 14.82 -4.83 -2.76
C ILE A 68 15.34 -4.84 -1.33
N PHE A 69 15.43 -6.03 -0.74
CA PHE A 69 16.15 -6.26 0.51
C PHE A 69 16.86 -7.61 0.46
N GLY A 70 18.19 -7.59 0.58
CA GLY A 70 19.02 -8.79 0.43
C GLY A 70 18.86 -9.44 -0.97
N ASP A 71 18.51 -10.72 -0.98
CA ASP A 71 18.26 -11.49 -2.22
C ASP A 71 16.79 -11.46 -2.67
N ASN A 72 15.94 -10.68 -2.00
CA ASN A 72 14.51 -10.66 -2.27
C ASN A 72 14.04 -9.32 -2.85
N ILE A 73 12.95 -9.38 -3.60
CA ILE A 73 12.21 -8.22 -4.10
C ILE A 73 10.73 -8.31 -3.69
N TYR A 74 10.16 -7.20 -3.25
CA TYR A 74 8.87 -7.12 -2.58
C TYR A 74 7.93 -6.18 -3.31
N PHE A 75 6.69 -6.57 -3.53
CA PHE A 75 5.66 -5.68 -4.10
C PHE A 75 4.24 -6.11 -3.70
N GLY A 76 3.32 -5.14 -3.69
CA GLY A 76 1.89 -5.38 -3.43
C GLY A 76 1.13 -5.79 -4.69
N THR A 77 0.04 -6.55 -4.51
CA THR A 77 -0.84 -6.99 -5.61
C THR A 77 -2.26 -6.44 -5.47
N LEU A 78 -2.97 -6.34 -6.60
CA LEU A 78 -4.31 -5.76 -6.65
C LEU A 78 -5.37 -6.55 -5.87
N ASP A 79 -5.12 -7.83 -5.58
CA ASP A 79 -5.96 -8.69 -4.73
C ASP A 79 -5.59 -8.64 -3.25
N ALA A 80 -4.99 -7.52 -2.82
CA ALA A 80 -4.61 -7.23 -1.44
C ALA A 80 -3.69 -8.30 -0.85
N ARG A 81 -2.55 -8.51 -1.53
CA ARG A 81 -1.46 -9.38 -1.05
C ARG A 81 -0.13 -8.65 -1.12
N LEU A 82 0.83 -9.14 -0.36
CA LEU A 82 2.24 -8.76 -0.45
C LEU A 82 3.02 -10.01 -0.88
N VAL A 83 3.93 -9.84 -1.82
CA VAL A 83 4.71 -10.94 -2.41
C VAL A 83 6.19 -10.63 -2.25
N ALA A 84 6.95 -11.62 -1.81
CA ALA A 84 8.41 -11.63 -1.89
C ALA A 84 8.86 -12.68 -2.90
N LEU A 85 9.70 -12.25 -3.83
CA LEU A 85 10.34 -13.13 -4.81
C LEU A 85 11.84 -13.14 -4.59
N ASN A 86 12.49 -14.26 -4.91
CA ASN A 86 13.93 -14.26 -5.08
C ASN A 86 14.27 -13.37 -6.30
N ARG A 87 15.06 -12.32 -6.10
CA ARG A 87 15.34 -11.33 -7.15
C ARG A 87 16.14 -11.90 -8.33
N LYS A 88 16.82 -13.03 -8.16
CA LYS A 88 17.64 -13.66 -9.21
C LYS A 88 16.83 -14.63 -10.06
N THR A 89 15.87 -15.33 -9.47
CA THR A 89 15.10 -16.40 -10.15
C THR A 89 13.64 -16.06 -10.43
N GLY A 90 13.06 -15.11 -9.69
CA GLY A 90 11.63 -14.81 -9.73
C GLY A 90 10.76 -15.77 -8.91
N ASP A 91 11.37 -16.76 -8.23
CA ASP A 91 10.65 -17.74 -7.42
C ASP A 91 10.01 -17.10 -6.19
N VAL A 92 8.80 -17.52 -5.86
CA VAL A 92 8.08 -17.03 -4.67
C VAL A 92 8.76 -17.53 -3.40
N VAL A 93 9.26 -16.60 -2.59
CA VAL A 93 9.77 -16.88 -1.24
C VAL A 93 8.60 -16.95 -0.26
N TRP A 94 7.71 -15.95 -0.31
CA TRP A 94 6.43 -15.96 0.39
C TRP A 94 5.40 -15.09 -0.32
N ASN A 95 4.12 -15.38 -0.04
CA ASN A 95 2.99 -14.65 -0.59
C ASN A 95 1.86 -14.59 0.44
N LYS A 96 1.60 -13.42 1.03
CA LYS A 96 0.68 -13.26 2.17
C LYS A 96 -0.55 -12.44 1.77
N LYS A 97 -1.74 -12.94 2.10
CA LYS A 97 -2.97 -12.13 2.09
C LYS A 97 -2.85 -11.10 3.20
N ILE A 98 -3.05 -9.82 2.89
CA ILE A 98 -2.91 -8.72 3.86
C ILE A 98 -4.25 -8.04 4.15
N ALA A 99 -5.21 -8.11 3.23
CA ALA A 99 -6.61 -7.73 3.48
C ALA A 99 -7.55 -8.52 2.55
N ASP A 100 -8.87 -8.33 2.67
CA ASP A 100 -9.84 -8.97 1.80
C ASP A 100 -10.21 -8.10 0.60
N TYR A 101 -9.78 -8.49 -0.60
CA TYR A 101 -10.09 -7.73 -1.82
C TYR A 101 -11.60 -7.61 -2.10
N LYS A 102 -12.42 -8.54 -1.58
CA LYS A 102 -13.88 -8.50 -1.75
C LYS A 102 -14.53 -7.37 -0.97
N GLU A 103 -13.84 -6.84 0.04
CA GLU A 103 -14.29 -5.68 0.82
C GLU A 103 -13.87 -4.35 0.15
N GLY A 104 -13.13 -4.39 -0.97
CA GLY A 104 -12.65 -3.19 -1.67
C GLY A 104 -11.19 -2.85 -1.41
N TYR A 105 -10.45 -3.71 -0.69
CA TYR A 105 -9.01 -3.54 -0.54
C TYR A 105 -8.27 -3.85 -1.84
N SER A 106 -7.26 -3.04 -2.12
CA SER A 106 -6.24 -3.33 -3.13
C SER A 106 -4.90 -2.74 -2.69
N TYR A 107 -3.80 -3.17 -3.32
CA TYR A 107 -2.46 -2.64 -3.03
C TYR A 107 -1.79 -2.19 -4.31
N THR A 108 -1.46 -0.90 -4.35
CA THR A 108 -0.88 -0.23 -5.52
C THR A 108 0.43 0.48 -5.20
N ALA A 109 0.68 0.79 -3.92
CA ALA A 109 1.91 1.46 -3.45
C ALA A 109 3.15 0.59 -3.63
N ALA A 110 4.29 1.23 -3.94
CA ALA A 110 5.59 0.62 -3.76
C ALA A 110 5.88 0.48 -2.25
N PRO A 111 6.37 -0.67 -1.76
CA PRO A 111 6.79 -0.79 -0.37
C PRO A 111 8.09 -0.03 -0.09
N LEU A 112 8.33 0.27 1.19
CA LEU A 112 9.59 0.77 1.71
C LEU A 112 10.27 -0.33 2.53
N ILE A 113 11.61 -0.30 2.57
CA ILE A 113 12.40 -1.17 3.44
C ILE A 113 13.07 -0.31 4.50
N VAL A 114 12.81 -0.61 5.78
CA VAL A 114 13.46 0.01 6.93
C VAL A 114 13.75 -1.08 7.95
N ASP A 115 15.00 -1.22 8.38
CA ASP A 115 15.44 -2.16 9.43
C ASP A 115 14.93 -3.61 9.27
N GLY A 116 14.96 -4.11 8.03
CA GLY A 116 14.50 -5.47 7.72
C GLY A 116 12.97 -5.64 7.71
N LEU A 117 12.22 -4.54 7.75
CA LEU A 117 10.77 -4.51 7.63
C LEU A 117 10.35 -4.03 6.24
N VAL A 118 9.34 -4.69 5.68
CA VAL A 118 8.61 -4.24 4.50
C VAL A 118 7.42 -3.42 4.96
N ILE A 119 7.42 -2.14 4.63
CA ILE A 119 6.45 -1.15 5.10
C ILE A 119 5.62 -0.66 3.93
N THR A 120 4.30 -0.74 4.03
CA THR A 120 3.42 -0.33 2.94
C THR A 120 2.02 0.03 3.44
N GLY A 121 1.28 0.73 2.59
CA GLY A 121 -0.08 1.18 2.81
C GLY A 121 -1.11 0.50 1.91
N ASN A 122 -2.37 0.50 2.32
CA ASN A 122 -3.48 -0.06 1.55
C ASN A 122 -4.13 0.99 0.61
N SER A 123 -4.90 0.49 -0.36
CA SER A 123 -5.86 1.26 -1.17
C SER A 123 -7.29 0.86 -0.79
N GLY A 124 -8.27 1.70 -1.18
CA GLY A 124 -9.70 1.41 -1.00
C GLY A 124 -10.56 2.55 -0.43
N GLY A 125 -10.07 3.79 -0.44
CA GLY A 125 -10.79 4.95 0.12
C GLY A 125 -12.18 5.14 -0.50
N GLU A 126 -12.31 4.89 -1.81
CA GLU A 126 -13.58 4.91 -2.56
C GLU A 126 -14.58 3.84 -2.09
N PHE A 127 -14.11 2.81 -1.41
CA PHE A 127 -14.91 1.70 -0.88
C PHE A 127 -15.10 1.78 0.64
N GLY A 128 -14.75 2.91 1.27
CA GLY A 128 -14.89 3.10 2.72
C GLY A 128 -13.84 2.34 3.54
N ILE A 129 -12.78 1.84 2.90
CA ILE A 129 -11.69 1.16 3.59
C ILE A 129 -10.90 2.15 4.44
N VAL A 130 -10.71 1.82 5.71
CA VAL A 130 -9.85 2.56 6.62
C VAL A 130 -8.39 2.38 6.18
N GLY A 131 -7.70 3.49 5.97
CA GLY A 131 -6.29 3.49 5.65
C GLY A 131 -5.46 2.91 6.80
N GLU A 132 -4.46 2.12 6.47
CA GLU A 132 -3.55 1.50 7.41
C GLU A 132 -2.15 1.43 6.78
N VAL A 133 -1.13 1.78 7.55
CA VAL A 133 0.26 1.42 7.25
C VAL A 133 0.62 0.22 8.09
N GLN A 134 1.25 -0.76 7.48
CA GLN A 134 1.71 -1.97 8.16
C GLN A 134 3.19 -2.19 7.90
N ALA A 135 3.88 -2.77 8.87
CA ALA A 135 5.20 -3.32 8.70
C ALA A 135 5.20 -4.82 8.90
N ARG A 136 5.98 -5.50 8.05
CA ARG A 136 6.13 -6.95 8.05
C ARG A 136 7.59 -7.32 8.06
N ASP A 137 7.94 -8.37 8.78
CA ASP A 137 9.27 -8.95 8.72
C ASP A 137 9.59 -9.38 7.28
N ALA A 138 10.70 -8.91 6.71
CA ALA A 138 11.01 -9.13 5.30
C ALA A 138 11.34 -10.59 4.98
N ALA A 139 11.80 -11.38 5.95
CA ALA A 139 12.13 -12.78 5.74
C ALA A 139 10.88 -13.67 5.72
N THR A 140 9.89 -13.37 6.56
CA THR A 140 8.73 -14.25 6.82
C THR A 140 7.41 -13.71 6.28
N GLY A 141 7.31 -12.39 6.08
CA GLY A 141 6.08 -11.69 5.73
C GLY A 141 5.08 -11.55 6.89
N GLU A 142 5.46 -11.95 8.11
CA GLU A 142 4.61 -11.83 9.30
C GLU A 142 4.46 -10.37 9.74
N THR A 143 3.25 -9.99 10.17
CA THR A 143 2.96 -8.62 10.62
C THR A 143 3.69 -8.33 11.93
N VAL A 144 4.46 -7.25 11.94
CA VAL A 144 5.13 -6.74 13.16
C VAL A 144 4.28 -5.67 13.80
N TRP A 145 3.79 -4.69 13.03
CA TRP A 145 2.89 -3.66 13.53
C TRP A 145 1.95 -3.15 12.46
N THR A 146 0.85 -2.55 12.90
CA THR A 146 -0.09 -1.81 12.06
C THR A 146 -0.45 -0.47 12.67
N ARG A 147 -0.67 0.53 11.81
CA ARG A 147 -1.04 1.90 12.17
C ARG A 147 -2.19 2.37 11.28
N PRO A 148 -3.44 2.28 11.76
CA PRO A 148 -4.60 2.87 11.10
C PRO A 148 -4.50 4.40 10.99
N MET A 149 -5.11 4.99 9.97
CA MET A 149 -5.03 6.43 9.68
C MET A 149 -6.23 7.23 10.18
N ILE A 150 -7.39 6.60 10.32
CA ILE A 150 -8.58 7.29 10.83
C ILE A 150 -8.59 7.22 12.35
N GLU A 151 -8.96 8.31 12.99
CA GLU A 151 -8.97 8.38 14.44
C GLU A 151 -9.89 7.32 15.08
N GLY A 152 -9.62 6.97 16.33
CA GLY A 152 -10.37 5.96 17.06
C GLY A 152 -10.01 4.51 16.74
N HIS A 153 -9.25 4.27 15.67
CA HIS A 153 -8.73 2.93 15.37
C HIS A 153 -7.47 2.62 16.15
N MET A 154 -7.38 1.41 16.67
CA MET A 154 -6.25 0.92 17.46
C MET A 154 -5.25 0.22 16.54
N GLY A 155 -4.01 0.71 16.54
CA GLY A 155 -2.89 0.01 15.90
C GLY A 155 -2.44 -1.21 16.68
N THR A 156 -1.61 -2.03 16.07
CA THR A 156 -1.08 -3.25 16.69
C THR A 156 0.44 -3.25 16.70
N LEU A 157 1.03 -3.93 17.68
CA LEU A 157 2.46 -4.25 17.76
C LEU A 157 2.61 -5.67 18.30
N ASN A 158 3.29 -6.53 17.55
CA ASN A 158 3.54 -7.93 17.87
C ASN A 158 2.25 -8.68 18.28
N GLY A 159 1.17 -8.46 17.50
CA GLY A 159 -0.13 -9.09 17.70
C GLY A 159 -0.94 -8.56 18.88
N LYS A 160 -0.50 -7.48 19.54
CA LYS A 160 -1.21 -6.83 20.65
C LYS A 160 -1.64 -5.43 20.25
N GLU A 161 -2.68 -4.91 20.90
CA GLU A 161 -3.02 -3.49 20.80
C GLU A 161 -1.81 -2.63 21.18
N SER A 162 -1.59 -1.56 20.42
CA SER A 162 -0.49 -0.63 20.63
C SER A 162 -1.04 0.77 20.91
N THR A 163 -1.30 1.54 19.84
CA THR A 163 -1.58 2.97 19.96
C THR A 163 -2.79 3.33 19.11
N MET A 164 -3.75 4.02 19.71
CA MET A 164 -4.89 4.57 19.00
C MET A 164 -4.43 5.74 18.11
N THR A 165 -5.04 5.86 16.94
CA THR A 165 -4.87 7.07 16.14
C THR A 165 -5.77 8.15 16.72
N GLY A 166 -5.16 9.23 17.22
CA GLY A 166 -5.86 10.32 17.92
C GLY A 166 -6.77 9.86 19.06
N VAL A 167 -7.97 10.43 19.09
CA VAL A 167 -8.99 10.20 20.11
C VAL A 167 -10.18 9.51 19.48
N LEU A 168 -10.82 8.58 20.21
CA LEU A 168 -11.98 7.85 19.74
C LEU A 168 -13.09 8.79 19.27
N ASN A 169 -13.32 8.81 17.95
CA ASN A 169 -14.45 9.48 17.29
C ASN A 169 -14.62 10.96 17.68
N ALA A 170 -13.52 11.71 17.75
CA ALA A 170 -13.55 13.11 18.17
C ALA A 170 -14.19 14.05 17.14
N THR A 171 -14.05 13.74 15.86
CA THR A 171 -14.31 14.63 14.72
C THR A 171 -15.29 14.06 13.71
N TRP A 172 -15.76 12.82 13.88
CA TRP A 172 -16.71 12.20 12.95
C TRP A 172 -18.15 12.23 13.48
N PRO A 173 -19.15 12.39 12.61
CA PRO A 173 -20.54 12.18 13.00
C PRO A 173 -20.87 10.69 13.14
N GLY A 174 -21.48 10.32 14.26
CA GLY A 174 -21.95 8.95 14.49
C GLY A 174 -20.81 7.94 14.33
N ASP A 175 -21.04 6.93 13.50
CA ASP A 175 -20.10 5.82 13.28
C ASP A 175 -19.29 5.92 11.98
N MET A 176 -19.32 7.06 11.28
CA MET A 176 -18.67 7.17 9.96
C MET A 176 -17.15 7.01 9.98
N TRP A 177 -16.50 7.23 11.14
CA TRP A 177 -15.07 6.96 11.30
C TRP A 177 -14.71 5.50 10.98
N LYS A 178 -15.60 4.53 11.27
CA LYS A 178 -15.38 3.09 11.03
C LYS A 178 -15.19 2.72 9.56
N THR A 179 -15.63 3.58 8.65
CA THR A 179 -15.45 3.44 7.20
C THR A 179 -14.86 4.72 6.60
N GLY A 180 -14.00 5.39 7.36
CA GLY A 180 -13.61 6.78 7.12
C GLY A 180 -12.68 7.02 5.93
N GLY A 181 -12.23 6.00 5.19
CA GLY A 181 -11.25 6.20 4.12
C GLY A 181 -9.83 6.40 4.66
N GLY A 182 -9.09 7.35 4.10
CA GLY A 182 -7.72 7.66 4.56
C GLY A 182 -6.64 6.69 4.04
N ALA A 183 -6.93 5.93 2.98
CA ALA A 183 -6.01 4.96 2.37
C ALA A 183 -4.65 5.58 1.98
N THR A 184 -3.56 4.83 2.20
CA THR A 184 -2.16 5.28 2.11
C THR A 184 -1.45 4.76 0.85
N TRP A 185 -2.16 4.85 -0.28
CA TRP A 185 -1.84 4.20 -1.56
C TRP A 185 -0.62 4.76 -2.32
N LEU A 186 -0.06 5.88 -1.87
CA LEU A 186 1.19 6.44 -2.42
C LEU A 186 2.45 5.82 -1.79
N GLY A 187 2.32 5.13 -0.65
CA GLY A 187 3.46 4.79 0.19
C GLY A 187 3.87 5.98 1.08
N GLY A 188 5.11 5.95 1.56
CA GLY A 188 5.64 6.94 2.50
C GLY A 188 7.11 7.24 2.26
N SER A 189 7.72 7.90 3.24
CA SER A 189 9.15 8.20 3.30
C SER A 189 9.70 7.88 4.69
N TYR A 190 11.02 7.75 4.79
CA TYR A 190 11.70 7.48 6.05
C TYR A 190 12.81 8.51 6.26
N ASP A 191 12.81 9.14 7.42
CA ASP A 191 13.89 9.99 7.92
C ASP A 191 14.76 9.19 8.88
N ALA A 192 15.98 8.87 8.45
CA ALA A 192 16.93 8.08 9.22
C ALA A 192 17.57 8.84 10.39
N ASP A 193 17.57 10.18 10.36
CA ASP A 193 18.15 10.99 11.44
C ASP A 193 17.23 11.01 12.67
N THR A 194 15.92 10.92 12.44
CA THR A 194 14.88 10.95 13.47
C THR A 194 14.17 9.61 13.66
N ASP A 195 14.57 8.58 12.92
CA ASP A 195 13.92 7.26 12.87
C ASP A 195 12.39 7.36 12.66
N THR A 196 11.97 8.19 11.71
CA THR A 196 10.57 8.58 11.53
C THR A 196 10.04 8.19 10.15
N LEU A 197 8.90 7.49 10.15
CA LEU A 197 8.15 7.17 8.93
C LEU A 197 7.07 8.21 8.68
N ILE A 198 7.03 8.79 7.48
CA ILE A 198 6.07 9.84 7.12
C ILE A 198 5.19 9.34 5.98
N PHE A 199 3.88 9.27 6.22
CA PHE A 199 2.87 8.83 5.27
C PHE A 199 1.75 9.87 5.10
N GLY A 200 1.17 9.92 3.91
CA GLY A 200 -0.04 10.69 3.63
C GLY A 200 -1.29 9.81 3.70
N ALA A 201 -2.29 10.25 4.44
CA ALA A 201 -3.62 9.64 4.43
C ALA A 201 -4.46 10.20 3.29
N GLY A 202 -5.14 9.32 2.56
CA GLY A 202 -6.04 9.68 1.46
C GLY A 202 -7.31 10.40 1.92
N ASN A 203 -8.26 10.54 1.00
CA ASN A 203 -9.51 11.26 1.25
C ASN A 203 -10.36 10.61 2.37
N PRO A 204 -11.16 11.41 3.08
CA PRO A 204 -12.24 10.89 3.90
C PRO A 204 -13.35 10.28 3.03
N SER A 205 -14.05 9.29 3.57
CA SER A 205 -15.17 8.61 2.92
C SER A 205 -16.48 8.82 3.70
N PRO A 206 -17.65 8.91 3.03
CA PRO A 206 -17.83 8.95 1.58
C PRO A 206 -17.49 10.33 0.97
N TRP A 207 -17.45 10.39 -0.36
CA TRP A 207 -17.21 11.64 -1.10
C TRP A 207 -18.28 12.72 -0.82
N ASN A 208 -19.53 12.32 -0.57
CA ASN A 208 -20.59 13.25 -0.19
C ASN A 208 -20.30 13.83 1.22
N SER A 209 -19.67 15.00 1.23
CA SER A 209 -19.20 15.69 2.44
C SER A 209 -20.32 15.98 3.44
N HIS A 210 -21.55 16.22 2.96
CA HIS A 210 -22.71 16.50 3.81
C HIS A 210 -22.98 15.35 4.79
N LEU A 211 -22.82 14.11 4.34
CA LEU A 211 -23.03 12.94 5.20
C LEU A 211 -22.07 12.97 6.38
N ARG A 212 -20.80 13.26 6.13
CA ARG A 212 -19.73 13.28 7.14
C ARG A 212 -19.56 14.61 7.87
N GLY A 213 -20.53 15.52 7.74
CA GLY A 213 -20.57 16.79 8.46
C GLY A 213 -19.48 17.78 8.04
N ALA A 214 -18.79 17.52 6.93
CA ALA A 214 -17.68 18.35 6.47
C ALA A 214 -18.20 19.62 5.78
N GLY A 215 -17.52 20.75 6.04
CA GLY A 215 -17.82 22.05 5.43
C GLY A 215 -18.98 22.83 6.09
N THR A 216 -19.58 22.31 7.16
CA THR A 216 -20.54 23.05 7.98
C THR A 216 -19.88 23.45 9.30
N PRO A 217 -19.70 24.75 9.58
CA PRO A 217 -19.11 25.19 10.84
C PRO A 217 -19.95 24.71 12.03
N VAL A 218 -19.30 24.09 13.00
CA VAL A 218 -19.88 23.68 14.28
C VAL A 218 -18.94 24.11 15.40
N GLU A 219 -19.45 24.18 16.63
CA GLU A 219 -18.58 24.35 17.79
C GLU A 219 -17.69 23.10 17.96
N GLY A 220 -16.39 23.31 18.15
CA GLY A 220 -15.40 22.23 18.18
C GLY A 220 -14.87 21.86 16.80
N ASN A 221 -14.47 20.59 16.63
CA ASN A 221 -13.78 20.07 15.44
C ASN A 221 -14.57 18.95 14.74
N LYS A 222 -15.88 18.84 15.02
CA LYS A 222 -16.72 17.84 14.38
C LYS A 222 -16.93 18.19 12.91
N GLY A 223 -16.74 17.22 12.02
CA GLY A 223 -16.72 17.43 10.57
C GLY A 223 -15.31 17.61 9.98
N ASP A 224 -14.26 17.73 10.81
CA ASP A 224 -12.88 17.75 10.33
C ASP A 224 -12.45 16.39 9.77
N ASN A 225 -13.06 15.30 10.27
CA ASN A 225 -12.87 13.93 9.81
C ASN A 225 -11.41 13.46 9.86
N LEU A 226 -10.77 13.65 11.02
CA LEU A 226 -9.36 13.34 11.23
C LEU A 226 -9.10 11.82 11.31
N TYR A 227 -7.95 11.33 10.84
CA TYR A 227 -6.86 12.05 10.19
C TYR A 227 -6.86 11.80 8.68
N ALA A 228 -8.02 11.78 8.04
CA ALA A 228 -8.07 11.77 6.59
C ALA A 228 -7.43 13.05 6.01
N ALA A 229 -6.92 12.97 4.78
CA ALA A 229 -6.23 14.08 4.09
C ALA A 229 -5.10 14.74 4.91
N SER A 230 -4.48 13.97 5.81
CA SER A 230 -3.45 14.43 6.73
C SER A 230 -2.11 13.77 6.44
N ARG A 231 -1.04 14.37 6.97
CA ARG A 231 0.28 13.72 7.07
C ARG A 231 0.43 13.12 8.47
N VAL A 232 0.84 11.85 8.53
CA VAL A 232 1.11 11.14 9.78
C VAL A 232 2.57 10.69 9.76
N GLY A 233 3.31 11.07 10.80
CA GLY A 233 4.70 10.67 11.06
C GLY A 233 5.08 11.01 12.48
#